data_AF-A0A1F9D8K2-F1
#
_entry.id   AF-A0A1F9D8K2-F1
#
_cell.length_a   1.000
_cell.length_b   1.000
_cell.length_c   1.000
_cell.angle_alpha   90.00
_cell.angle_beta   90.00
_cell.angle_gamma   90.00
#
_symmetry.space_group_name_H-M   'P 1'
#
loop_
_entity.id
_entity.type
_entity.pdbx_description
1 polymer ?
#
loop_
_entity_poly.entity_id
_entity_poly.type
_entity_poly.pdbx_seq_one_letter_code
_entity_poly.pdbx_strand_id
1 'polypeptide(L)'
;MVSINGSKDMRRDRWKLAIGTLLFIGALSGRGFVAYSDEQKQIPEHPPGSGRVFLYTAKKFGVSILKASIKIENGSSEGGKPLYRIHASVNSLPFGFLFRMNNRFLSTVQAETFAPVRYVKEIDQEGLLVEKKNYFQTFTFDFPNKKVVAERGEKKERQEIPLSSETHDPLSMFARCYLKEEIHPGQSIPMSIFDGVKLREMVFYSKKEKVKSEMYGEVDAVCLESSTPFSTFGDKEGRIRIWYTANREKTPILIELELPIGHITFELESMEKS
;
A
#
# COMPACT_ATOMS: atom_id res chain seq x y z
N MET A 1 -38.73 -60.97 12.87
CA MET A 1 -39.11 -60.00 13.91
C MET A 1 -39.14 -58.62 13.24
N VAL A 2 -40.36 -58.09 13.02
CA VAL A 2 -40.78 -56.67 12.83
C VAL A 2 -39.84 -55.77 11.99
N SER A 3 -40.06 -55.35 10.73
CA SER A 3 -41.20 -54.80 9.97
C SER A 3 -41.54 -53.32 10.25
N ILE A 4 -41.62 -52.55 9.13
CA ILE A 4 -42.50 -51.40 8.81
C ILE A 4 -42.00 -49.93 8.96
N ASN A 5 -41.94 -49.29 7.77
CA ASN A 5 -42.33 -47.93 7.31
C ASN A 5 -42.15 -46.67 8.16
N GLY A 6 -41.93 -45.54 7.46
CA GLY A 6 -42.57 -44.27 7.81
C GLY A 6 -42.05 -43.02 7.13
N SER A 7 -42.69 -42.61 6.04
CA SER A 7 -42.50 -41.36 5.28
C SER A 7 -43.12 -40.11 5.95
N LYS A 8 -42.56 -38.92 5.66
CA LYS A 8 -43.19 -37.58 5.45
C LYS A 8 -42.09 -36.50 5.53
N ASP A 9 -41.68 -35.80 4.48
CA ASP A 9 -42.35 -34.84 3.57
C ASP A 9 -42.74 -33.47 4.18
N MET A 10 -42.18 -32.43 3.52
CA MET A 10 -42.73 -31.10 3.24
C MET A 10 -42.74 -29.95 4.30
N ARG A 11 -41.93 -28.90 4.03
CA ARG A 11 -42.32 -27.49 3.70
C ARG A 11 -41.07 -26.57 3.81
N ARG A 12 -40.59 -25.92 2.74
CA ARG A 12 -41.10 -24.75 1.99
C ARG A 12 -40.85 -23.43 2.72
N ASP A 13 -39.99 -22.58 2.12
CA ASP A 13 -40.07 -21.11 2.00
C ASP A 13 -38.80 -20.63 1.25
N ARG A 14 -38.77 -20.41 -0.08
CA ARG A 14 -39.38 -19.36 -0.93
C ARG A 14 -39.48 -17.97 -0.32
N TRP A 15 -38.42 -17.17 -0.47
CA TRP A 15 -38.56 -15.74 -0.82
C TRP A 15 -37.75 -15.40 -2.08
N LYS A 16 -38.49 -15.02 -3.13
CA LYS A 16 -38.02 -14.32 -4.34
C LYS A 16 -38.54 -12.88 -4.25
N LEU A 17 -37.73 -11.90 -4.66
CA LEU A 17 -38.04 -10.59 -5.27
C LEU A 17 -36.65 -9.98 -5.55
N ALA A 18 -36.08 -9.85 -6.76
CA ALA A 18 -36.53 -9.33 -8.06
C ALA A 18 -36.92 -7.84 -8.05
N ILE A 19 -36.46 -7.14 -9.11
CA ILE A 19 -36.61 -5.72 -9.53
C ILE A 19 -35.31 -4.91 -9.31
N GLY A 20 -34.68 -4.30 -10.31
CA GLY A 20 -35.07 -4.15 -11.71
C GLY A 20 -33.93 -3.61 -12.57
N THR A 21 -33.92 -4.09 -13.82
CA THR A 21 -33.15 -3.59 -14.95
C THR A 21 -33.63 -2.18 -15.33
N LEU A 22 -32.72 -1.25 -15.53
CA LEU A 22 -32.97 -0.04 -16.32
C LEU A 22 -31.89 0.08 -17.40
N LEU A 23 -32.31 -0.28 -18.61
CA LEU A 23 -31.67 0.08 -19.86
C LEU A 23 -31.88 1.58 -20.09
N PHE A 24 -30.83 2.31 -20.42
CA PHE A 24 -30.93 3.52 -21.21
C PHE A 24 -30.10 3.34 -22.48
N ILE A 25 -30.79 3.15 -23.59
CA ILE A 25 -30.28 3.36 -24.94
C ILE A 25 -30.63 4.80 -25.30
N GLY A 26 -29.62 5.56 -25.69
CA GLY A 26 -29.76 6.86 -26.34
C GLY A 26 -28.54 7.11 -27.20
N ALA A 27 -28.65 6.76 -28.48
CA ALA A 27 -27.68 7.09 -29.51
C ALA A 27 -27.80 8.57 -29.89
N LEU A 28 -26.68 9.28 -30.06
CA LEU A 28 -26.52 10.22 -31.16
C LEU A 28 -25.05 10.41 -31.53
N SER A 29 -24.83 10.38 -32.83
CA SER A 29 -23.61 10.51 -33.61
C SER A 29 -22.85 11.83 -33.42
N GLY A 30 -21.52 11.75 -33.48
CA GLY A 30 -20.65 12.90 -33.72
C GLY A 30 -19.21 12.47 -34.02
N ARG A 31 -18.83 12.49 -35.30
CA ARG A 31 -17.46 12.32 -35.78
C ARG A 31 -16.59 13.49 -35.28
N GLY A 32 -15.38 13.17 -34.85
CA GLY A 32 -14.31 14.15 -34.63
C GLY A 32 -13.00 13.43 -34.37
N PHE A 33 -12.24 13.16 -35.43
CA PHE A 33 -10.81 12.87 -35.31
C PHE A 33 -10.14 14.13 -34.76
N VAL A 34 -9.60 14.06 -33.55
CA VAL A 34 -8.60 15.03 -33.10
C VAL A 34 -7.28 14.29 -33.08
N ALA A 35 -6.41 14.69 -34.01
CA ALA A 35 -5.02 14.28 -34.06
C ALA A 35 -4.35 14.66 -32.74
N TYR A 36 -3.90 13.65 -31.99
CA TYR A 36 -3.03 13.85 -30.84
C TYR A 36 -1.63 14.13 -31.40
N SER A 37 -1.26 15.41 -31.46
CA SER A 37 0.10 15.82 -31.77
C SER A 37 1.02 15.34 -30.66
N ASP A 38 2.01 14.54 -31.05
CA ASP A 38 3.09 14.03 -30.24
C ASP A 38 4.04 15.20 -29.87
N GLU A 39 3.74 15.90 -28.77
CA GLU A 39 4.73 16.72 -28.08
C GLU A 39 5.38 15.85 -26.99
N GLN A 40 6.50 15.20 -27.35
CA GLN A 40 7.49 14.72 -26.40
C GLN A 40 8.02 15.90 -25.57
N LYS A 41 7.29 16.25 -24.51
CA LYS A 41 7.81 17.10 -23.43
C LYS A 41 8.72 16.23 -22.58
N GLN A 42 10.02 16.48 -22.72
CA GLN A 42 11.09 15.93 -21.92
C GLN A 42 10.67 15.81 -20.45
N ILE A 43 10.84 14.61 -19.88
CA ILE A 43 10.71 14.32 -18.45
C ILE A 43 11.65 15.26 -17.71
N PRO A 44 11.16 16.24 -16.96
CA PRO A 44 12.08 17.12 -16.25
C PRO A 44 12.47 16.40 -14.98
N GLU A 45 13.75 16.05 -14.98
CA GLU A 45 14.50 15.45 -13.88
C GLU A 45 14.07 16.08 -12.56
N HIS A 46 13.69 15.24 -11.60
CA HIS A 46 13.51 15.67 -10.23
C HIS A 46 14.87 16.13 -9.72
N PRO A 47 15.05 17.42 -9.37
CA PRO A 47 16.35 17.89 -8.94
C PRO A 47 16.75 17.16 -7.66
N PRO A 48 17.98 16.61 -7.57
CA PRO A 48 18.49 16.05 -6.33
C PRO A 48 18.61 17.18 -5.31
N GLY A 49 17.71 17.22 -4.31
CA GLY A 49 17.86 18.21 -3.23
C GLY A 49 16.65 18.52 -2.35
N SER A 50 15.41 18.23 -2.72
CA SER A 50 14.26 18.49 -1.84
C SER A 50 13.67 17.17 -1.34
N GLY A 51 13.88 16.85 -0.07
CA GLY A 51 13.12 15.76 0.53
C GLY A 51 11.62 16.08 0.48
N ARG A 52 10.77 15.07 0.58
CA ARG A 52 9.31 15.25 0.59
C ARG A 52 8.71 14.56 1.80
N VAL A 53 7.77 15.24 2.44
CA VAL A 53 6.95 14.68 3.52
C VAL A 53 5.51 14.65 3.07
N PHE A 54 4.87 13.50 3.21
CA PHE A 54 3.44 13.29 3.01
C PHE A 54 2.82 13.03 4.37
N LEU A 55 1.83 13.84 4.76
CA LEU A 55 1.10 13.69 6.01
C LEU A 55 -0.30 13.18 5.71
N TYR A 56 -0.69 12.09 6.37
CA TYR A 56 -1.95 11.40 6.14
C TYR A 56 -2.79 11.31 7.41
N THR A 57 -4.11 11.25 7.22
CA THR A 57 -5.07 10.96 8.28
C THR A 57 -5.94 9.78 7.88
N ALA A 58 -6.16 8.84 8.80
CA ALA A 58 -7.19 7.82 8.64
C ALA A 58 -8.40 8.15 9.50
N LYS A 59 -9.60 8.12 8.91
CA LYS A 59 -10.86 8.41 9.60
C LYS A 59 -11.71 7.15 9.72
N LYS A 60 -12.43 7.02 10.83
CA LYS A 60 -13.45 6.00 11.05
C LYS A 60 -14.73 6.69 11.52
N PHE A 61 -15.84 6.47 10.82
CA PHE A 61 -17.12 7.16 11.05
C PHE A 61 -16.98 8.70 11.12
N GLY A 62 -16.16 9.28 10.22
CA GLY A 62 -15.90 10.74 10.17
C GLY A 62 -14.92 11.26 11.21
N VAL A 63 -14.48 10.43 12.15
CA VAL A 63 -13.53 10.80 13.20
C VAL A 63 -12.12 10.35 12.81
N SER A 64 -11.17 11.27 12.76
CA SER A 64 -9.75 10.96 12.58
C SER A 64 -9.27 10.07 13.71
N ILE A 65 -8.71 8.90 13.41
CA ILE A 65 -8.24 7.92 14.40
C ILE A 65 -6.72 7.70 14.36
N LEU A 66 -6.09 7.83 13.19
CA LEU A 66 -4.65 7.71 13.02
C LEU A 66 -4.11 8.92 12.23
N LYS A 67 -2.87 9.30 12.55
CA LYS A 67 -2.00 10.13 11.72
C LYS A 67 -0.87 9.26 11.19
N ALA A 68 -0.55 9.39 9.91
CA ALA A 68 0.62 8.75 9.34
C ALA A 68 1.49 9.76 8.60
N SER A 69 2.77 9.46 8.47
CA SER A 69 3.67 10.23 7.61
C SER A 69 4.55 9.31 6.78
N ILE A 70 4.89 9.76 5.58
CA ILE A 70 5.96 9.18 4.78
C ILE A 70 6.90 10.31 4.39
N LYS A 71 8.15 10.22 4.79
CA LYS A 71 9.21 11.18 4.48
C LYS A 71 10.28 10.50 3.63
N ILE A 72 10.60 11.09 2.48
CA ILE A 72 11.68 10.64 1.60
C ILE A 72 12.79 11.68 1.66
N GLU A 73 13.98 11.25 2.06
CA GLU A 73 15.19 12.08 2.15
C GLU A 73 16.32 11.49 1.30
N ASN A 74 17.17 12.36 0.79
CA ASN A 74 18.44 11.96 0.19
C ASN A 74 19.44 11.60 1.30
N GLY A 75 20.31 10.64 1.01
CA GLY A 75 21.43 10.28 1.85
C GLY A 75 22.57 9.69 1.02
N SER A 76 23.61 9.24 1.71
CA SER A 76 24.74 8.56 1.10
C SER A 76 25.22 7.42 1.99
N SER A 77 25.74 6.37 1.37
CA SER A 77 26.50 5.32 2.06
C SER A 77 27.86 5.86 2.52
N GLU A 78 28.54 5.14 3.42
CA GLU A 78 29.91 5.47 3.84
C GLU A 78 30.90 5.57 2.65
N GLY A 79 30.65 4.81 1.58
CA GLY A 79 31.41 4.86 0.33
C GLY A 79 30.92 5.91 -0.69
N GLY A 80 30.07 6.84 -0.28
CA GLY A 80 29.59 7.95 -1.13
C GLY A 80 28.49 7.59 -2.13
N LYS A 81 28.06 6.33 -2.21
CA LYS A 81 26.95 5.95 -3.12
C LYS A 81 25.64 6.62 -2.68
N PRO A 82 24.84 7.18 -3.61
CA PRO A 82 23.60 7.86 -3.27
C PRO A 82 22.53 6.88 -2.78
N LEU A 83 21.82 7.28 -1.73
CA LEU A 83 20.75 6.52 -1.09
C LEU A 83 19.51 7.39 -0.91
N TYR A 84 18.36 6.75 -0.83
CA TYR A 84 17.17 7.33 -0.20
C TYR A 84 16.99 6.76 1.20
N ARG A 85 16.55 7.62 2.14
CA ARG A 85 16.06 7.23 3.46
C ARG A 85 14.57 7.53 3.50
N ILE A 86 13.76 6.49 3.55
CA ILE A 86 12.30 6.61 3.61
C ILE A 86 11.86 6.29 5.02
N HIS A 87 11.40 7.31 5.73
CA HIS A 87 10.85 7.21 7.07
C HIS A 87 9.33 7.14 6.96
N ALA A 88 8.70 6.19 7.63
CA ALA A 88 7.25 6.20 7.81
C ALA A 88 6.86 6.09 9.27
N SER A 89 5.78 6.76 9.63
CA SER A 89 5.24 6.73 10.98
C SER A 89 3.73 6.52 10.96
N VAL A 90 3.20 5.82 11.95
CA VAL A 90 1.75 5.68 12.17
C VAL A 90 1.49 5.86 13.66
N ASN A 91 0.72 6.89 14.00
CA ASN A 91 0.38 7.27 15.36
C ASN A 91 -1.12 7.24 15.53
N SER A 92 -1.61 6.59 16.59
CA SER A 92 -2.98 6.79 17.04
C SER A 92 -3.14 8.18 17.61
N LEU A 93 -4.24 8.84 17.29
CA LEU A 93 -4.69 9.99 18.05
C LEU A 93 -5.16 9.54 19.44
N PRO A 94 -5.20 10.43 20.45
CA PRO A 94 -5.51 10.08 21.83
C PRO A 94 -7.00 9.73 22.02
N PHE A 95 -7.44 8.61 21.45
CA PHE A 95 -8.70 7.96 21.77
C PHE A 95 -8.44 7.04 22.96
N GLY A 96 -8.64 7.58 24.17
CA GLY A 96 -8.42 6.88 25.44
C GLY A 96 -8.90 5.42 25.40
N PHE A 97 -8.09 4.53 26.00
CA PHE A 97 -8.26 3.09 26.23
C PHE A 97 -8.55 2.15 25.04
N LEU A 98 -9.08 2.61 23.90
CA LEU A 98 -9.49 1.71 22.80
C LEU A 98 -8.30 1.10 22.07
N PHE A 99 -7.32 1.93 21.69
CA PHE A 99 -6.04 1.49 21.15
C PHE A 99 -5.02 2.63 21.10
N ARG A 100 -3.75 2.25 21.21
CA ARG A 100 -2.57 3.10 21.06
C ARG A 100 -1.69 2.48 19.98
N MET A 101 -1.17 3.30 19.08
CA MET A 101 -0.18 2.94 18.07
C MET A 101 0.89 4.03 17.99
N ASN A 102 2.15 3.63 17.99
CA ASN A 102 3.32 4.48 17.78
C ASN A 102 4.34 3.69 16.95
N ASN A 103 3.99 3.40 15.70
CA ASN A 103 4.81 2.56 14.82
C ASN A 103 5.75 3.43 13.99
N ARG A 104 6.99 2.99 13.83
CA ARG A 104 8.03 3.63 13.01
C ARG A 104 8.66 2.63 12.08
N PHE A 105 8.94 3.09 10.88
CA PHE A 105 9.55 2.32 9.82
C PHE A 105 10.63 3.16 9.14
N LEU A 106 11.72 2.52 8.76
CA LEU A 106 12.79 3.16 8.00
C LEU A 106 13.29 2.19 6.95
N SER A 107 13.20 2.57 5.68
CA SER A 107 13.92 1.89 4.60
C SER A 107 15.08 2.74 4.11
N THR A 108 16.25 2.13 3.99
CA THR A 108 17.42 2.69 3.31
C THR A 108 17.54 2.01 1.97
N VAL A 109 17.54 2.78 0.89
CA VAL A 109 17.33 2.30 -0.47
C VAL A 109 18.41 2.86 -1.39
N GLN A 110 18.92 2.06 -2.34
CA GLN A 110 19.83 2.57 -3.37
C GLN A 110 19.10 3.52 -4.33
N ALA A 111 19.68 4.68 -4.62
CA ALA A 111 18.96 5.71 -5.37
C ALA A 111 18.69 5.35 -6.85
N GLU A 112 19.59 4.63 -7.52
CA GLU A 112 19.42 4.29 -8.93
C GLU A 112 18.46 3.10 -9.14
N THR A 113 18.63 2.06 -8.32
CA THR A 113 17.94 0.77 -8.49
C THR A 113 16.66 0.67 -7.68
N PHE A 114 16.51 1.51 -6.66
CA PHE A 114 15.47 1.39 -5.63
C PHE A 114 15.52 0.06 -4.85
N ALA A 115 16.66 -0.65 -4.91
CA ALA A 115 16.86 -1.87 -4.13
C ALA A 115 17.01 -1.52 -2.64
N PRO A 116 16.23 -2.13 -1.73
CA PRO A 116 16.39 -1.92 -0.31
C PRO A 116 17.75 -2.46 0.16
N VAL A 117 18.45 -1.70 0.99
CA VAL A 117 19.67 -2.13 1.68
C VAL A 117 19.32 -2.60 3.08
N ARG A 118 18.46 -1.82 3.77
CA ARG A 118 18.06 -2.08 5.14
C ARG A 118 16.65 -1.58 5.40
N TYR A 119 15.83 -2.41 6.03
CA TYR A 119 14.49 -2.06 6.50
C TYR A 119 14.40 -2.26 8.01
N VAL A 120 13.94 -1.24 8.72
CA VAL A 120 13.81 -1.25 10.18
C VAL A 120 12.35 -1.03 10.55
N LYS A 121 11.87 -1.83 11.51
CA LYS A 121 10.52 -1.75 12.07
C LYS A 121 10.63 -1.57 13.58
N GLU A 122 10.00 -0.54 14.09
CA GLU A 122 9.76 -0.35 15.51
C GLU A 122 8.25 -0.30 15.69
N ILE A 123 7.70 -1.34 16.31
CA ILE A 123 6.27 -1.49 16.51
C ILE A 123 5.99 -1.34 17.98
N ASP A 124 5.09 -0.42 18.31
CA ASP A 124 4.62 -0.19 19.67
C ASP A 124 3.12 0.12 19.62
N GLN A 125 2.31 -0.89 19.92
CA GLN A 125 0.86 -0.81 19.87
C GLN A 125 0.21 -1.71 20.91
N GLU A 126 -0.92 -1.28 21.44
CA GLU A 126 -1.73 -2.04 22.41
C GLU A 126 -3.15 -1.48 22.49
N GLY A 127 -4.12 -2.29 22.92
CA GLY A 127 -5.50 -1.83 23.10
C GLY A 127 -6.53 -2.95 23.02
N LEU A 128 -7.80 -2.57 23.15
CA LEU A 128 -8.93 -3.48 22.97
C LEU A 128 -9.14 -3.87 21.50
N LEU A 129 -8.85 -2.95 20.57
CA LEU A 129 -9.08 -3.13 19.13
C LEU A 129 -7.82 -3.51 18.34
N VAL A 130 -6.67 -3.64 19.01
CA VAL A 130 -5.38 -3.95 18.38
C VAL A 130 -4.62 -4.97 19.20
N GLU A 131 -4.01 -5.94 18.52
CA GLU A 131 -3.10 -6.88 19.14
C GLU A 131 -1.88 -6.15 19.74
N LYS A 132 -1.58 -6.43 21.01
CA LYS A 132 -0.41 -5.88 21.70
C LYS A 132 0.88 -6.36 21.03
N LYS A 133 1.67 -5.42 20.50
CA LYS A 133 2.98 -5.68 19.89
C LYS A 133 3.94 -4.60 20.34
N ASN A 134 5.08 -5.02 20.89
CA ASN A 134 6.21 -4.15 21.20
C ASN A 134 7.47 -4.87 20.75
N TYR A 135 8.07 -4.42 19.64
CA TYR A 135 9.30 -5.01 19.12
C TYR A 135 10.07 -4.07 18.21
N PHE A 136 11.38 -4.33 18.14
CA PHE A 136 12.29 -3.73 17.18
C PHE A 136 12.89 -4.83 16.30
N GLN A 137 12.86 -4.62 14.99
CA GLN A 137 13.43 -5.54 14.00
C GLN A 137 14.21 -4.78 12.93
N THR A 138 15.37 -5.33 12.57
CA THR A 138 16.16 -4.87 11.41
C THR A 138 16.26 -6.00 10.40
N PHE A 139 16.07 -5.67 9.13
CA PHE A 139 16.20 -6.56 7.98
C PHE A 139 17.27 -5.99 7.06
N THR A 140 18.33 -6.76 6.84
CA THR A 140 19.42 -6.39 5.94
C THR A 140 19.34 -7.24 4.68
N PHE A 141 19.20 -6.58 3.53
CA PHE A 141 19.03 -7.24 2.24
C PHE A 141 20.40 -7.54 1.63
N ASP A 142 20.68 -8.81 1.41
CA ASP A 142 21.91 -9.32 0.81
C ASP A 142 21.55 -10.01 -0.52
N PHE A 143 21.33 -9.18 -1.54
CA PHE A 143 20.99 -9.64 -2.89
C PHE A 143 22.06 -10.56 -3.51
N PRO A 144 23.38 -10.29 -3.39
CA PRO A 144 24.41 -11.20 -3.89
C PRO A 144 24.28 -12.62 -3.35
N ASN A 145 23.96 -12.76 -2.05
CA ASN A 145 23.74 -14.06 -1.41
C ASN A 145 22.27 -14.50 -1.38
N LYS A 146 21.36 -13.79 -2.07
CA LYS A 146 19.93 -14.09 -2.20
C LYS A 146 19.22 -14.32 -0.86
N LYS A 147 19.50 -13.47 0.12
CA LYS A 147 18.91 -13.59 1.46
C LYS A 147 18.62 -12.25 2.12
N VAL A 148 17.72 -12.28 3.09
CA VAL A 148 17.55 -11.23 4.11
C VAL A 148 18.07 -11.76 5.43
N VAL A 149 18.87 -10.95 6.11
CA VAL A 149 19.24 -11.19 7.50
C VAL A 149 18.27 -10.40 8.39
N ALA A 150 17.43 -11.12 9.12
CA ALA A 150 16.49 -10.55 10.10
C ALA A 150 17.09 -10.61 11.49
N GLU A 151 17.07 -9.50 12.21
CA GLU A 151 17.57 -9.35 13.57
C GLU A 151 16.47 -8.78 14.47
N ARG A 152 16.15 -9.46 15.59
CA ARG A 152 15.09 -9.05 16.52
C ARG A 152 15.65 -8.64 17.89
N GLY A 153 15.37 -7.42 18.30
CA GLY A 153 15.74 -6.86 19.61
C GLY A 153 17.25 -6.79 19.88
N GLU A 154 17.62 -6.47 21.13
CA GLU A 154 19.03 -6.41 21.57
C GLU A 154 19.68 -7.80 21.68
N LYS A 155 18.87 -8.86 21.75
CA LYS A 155 19.34 -10.25 21.92
C LYS A 155 19.94 -10.87 20.65
N LYS A 156 20.01 -10.12 19.54
CA LYS A 156 20.66 -10.53 18.27
C LYS A 156 20.20 -11.92 17.78
N GLU A 157 18.92 -12.26 17.96
CA GLU A 157 18.36 -13.43 17.30
C GLU A 157 18.39 -13.16 15.79
N ARG A 158 19.29 -13.87 15.11
CA ARG A 158 19.57 -13.70 13.69
C ARG A 158 18.94 -14.84 12.90
N GLN A 159 18.07 -14.50 11.97
CA GLN A 159 17.47 -15.45 11.04
C GLN A 159 17.84 -15.07 9.60
N GLU A 160 18.22 -16.05 8.80
CA GLU A 160 18.41 -15.86 7.36
C GLU A 160 17.18 -16.36 6.61
N ILE A 161 16.62 -15.52 5.76
CA ILE A 161 15.41 -15.79 4.99
C ILE A 161 15.78 -15.74 3.50
N PRO A 162 15.49 -16.78 2.71
CA PRO A 162 15.73 -16.75 1.27
C PRO A 162 14.95 -15.61 0.60
N LEU A 163 15.59 -14.95 -0.36
CA LEU A 163 15.05 -13.81 -1.07
C LEU A 163 15.17 -14.02 -2.59
N SER A 164 14.14 -13.65 -3.34
CA SER A 164 14.20 -13.60 -4.81
C SER A 164 14.92 -12.34 -5.27
N SER A 165 15.50 -12.40 -6.46
CA SER A 165 16.06 -11.22 -7.12
C SER A 165 14.98 -10.12 -7.21
N GLU A 166 15.36 -8.86 -7.01
CA GLU A 166 14.46 -7.69 -7.15
C GLU A 166 13.30 -7.59 -6.14
N THR A 167 13.49 -8.14 -4.94
CA THR A 167 12.56 -7.91 -3.82
C THR A 167 12.63 -6.48 -3.26
N HIS A 168 11.48 -5.92 -2.95
CA HIS A 168 11.32 -4.63 -2.29
C HIS A 168 10.81 -4.80 -0.85
N ASP A 169 11.07 -3.84 0.02
CA ASP A 169 10.25 -3.65 1.22
C ASP A 169 9.10 -2.67 0.91
N PRO A 170 8.07 -2.55 1.77
CA PRO A 170 6.93 -1.68 1.49
C PRO A 170 7.28 -0.21 1.22
N LEU A 171 8.32 0.33 1.87
CA LEU A 171 8.73 1.72 1.68
C LEU A 171 9.63 1.89 0.45
N SER A 172 10.49 0.92 0.13
CA SER A 172 11.24 0.94 -1.13
C SER A 172 10.31 0.82 -2.34
N MET A 173 9.26 -0.01 -2.24
CA MET A 173 8.20 -0.12 -3.24
C MET A 173 7.48 1.21 -3.44
N PHE A 174 7.09 1.88 -2.34
CA PHE A 174 6.45 3.20 -2.40
C PHE A 174 7.35 4.23 -3.08
N ALA A 175 8.62 4.30 -2.67
CA ALA A 175 9.60 5.23 -3.24
C ALA A 175 9.82 4.99 -4.73
N ARG A 176 9.93 3.72 -5.15
CA ARG A 176 10.08 3.33 -6.55
C ARG A 176 8.88 3.79 -7.39
N CYS A 177 7.66 3.50 -6.92
CA CYS A 177 6.44 3.91 -7.62
C CYS A 177 6.32 5.43 -7.74
N TYR A 178 6.64 6.14 -6.66
CA TYR A 178 6.55 7.59 -6.61
C TYR A 178 7.60 8.28 -7.48
N LEU A 179 8.89 7.92 -7.31
CA LEU A 179 10.01 8.64 -7.91
C LEU A 179 10.42 8.15 -9.30
N LYS A 180 10.20 6.87 -9.64
CA LYS A 180 10.76 6.25 -10.86
C LYS A 180 9.70 5.74 -11.83
N GLU A 181 8.66 5.06 -11.35
CA GLU A 181 7.73 4.38 -12.24
C GLU A 181 6.79 5.36 -12.96
N GLU A 182 6.64 5.19 -14.27
CA GLU A 182 5.57 5.82 -15.04
C GLU A 182 4.37 4.87 -15.05
N ILE A 183 3.40 5.15 -14.18
CA ILE A 183 2.23 4.28 -14.00
C ILE A 183 1.16 4.69 -15.02
N HIS A 184 1.13 4.00 -16.15
CA HIS A 184 0.07 4.16 -17.15
C HIS A 184 -1.14 3.28 -16.78
N PRO A 185 -2.38 3.73 -17.02
CA PRO A 185 -3.57 2.91 -16.78
C PRO A 185 -3.58 1.62 -17.60
N GLY A 186 -4.08 0.52 -17.03
CA GLY A 186 -4.19 -0.79 -17.68
C GLY A 186 -2.91 -1.61 -17.65
N GLN A 187 -1.88 -1.17 -16.93
CA GLN A 187 -0.63 -1.91 -16.75
C GLN A 187 -0.73 -2.92 -15.60
N SER A 188 0.09 -3.95 -15.69
CA SER A 188 0.34 -4.91 -14.62
C SER A 188 1.82 -4.85 -14.25
N ILE A 189 2.11 -4.62 -12.97
CA ILE A 189 3.46 -4.44 -12.45
C ILE A 189 3.74 -5.56 -11.45
N PRO A 190 4.47 -6.63 -11.85
CA PRO A 190 4.89 -7.66 -10.92
C PRO A 190 5.97 -7.11 -9.98
N MET A 191 5.85 -7.41 -8.69
CA MET A 191 6.81 -7.05 -7.66
C MET A 191 6.91 -8.14 -6.60
N SER A 192 8.12 -8.46 -6.19
CA SER A 192 8.33 -9.25 -4.98
C SER A 192 8.47 -8.32 -3.78
N ILE A 193 7.70 -8.54 -2.71
CA ILE A 193 7.68 -7.70 -1.53
C ILE A 193 7.94 -8.53 -0.28
N PHE A 194 8.92 -8.11 0.52
CA PHE A 194 9.18 -8.65 1.84
C PHE A 194 8.79 -7.64 2.92
N ASP A 195 7.69 -7.92 3.64
CA ASP A 195 7.10 -7.04 4.66
C ASP A 195 7.75 -7.18 6.07
N GLY A 196 8.84 -7.95 6.15
CA GLY A 196 9.47 -8.37 7.42
C GLY A 196 8.85 -9.61 8.06
N VAL A 197 7.82 -10.20 7.44
CA VAL A 197 7.19 -11.45 7.88
C VAL A 197 7.29 -12.51 6.79
N LYS A 198 6.89 -12.18 5.56
CA LYS A 198 6.84 -13.13 4.43
C LYS A 198 7.22 -12.44 3.14
N LEU A 199 7.90 -13.19 2.26
CA LEU A 199 8.12 -12.80 0.87
C LEU A 199 6.83 -13.07 0.07
N ARG A 200 6.32 -12.07 -0.63
CA ARG A 200 5.10 -12.15 -1.43
C ARG A 200 5.39 -11.72 -2.85
N GLU A 201 5.08 -12.58 -3.81
CA GLU A 201 4.99 -12.19 -5.21
C GLU A 201 3.61 -11.55 -5.42
N MET A 202 3.61 -10.29 -5.83
CA MET A 202 2.41 -9.47 -6.02
C MET A 202 2.36 -8.94 -7.44
N VAL A 203 1.15 -8.83 -7.99
CA VAL A 203 0.93 -8.11 -9.24
C VAL A 203 0.04 -6.91 -8.91
N PHE A 204 0.55 -5.72 -9.20
CA PHE A 204 -0.22 -4.50 -9.08
C PHE A 204 -0.84 -4.13 -10.43
N TYR A 205 -2.15 -3.91 -10.44
CA TYR A 205 -2.89 -3.47 -11.61
C TYR A 205 -3.16 -1.97 -11.49
N SER A 206 -2.87 -1.23 -12.56
CA SER A 206 -3.14 0.20 -12.61
C SER A 206 -4.49 0.50 -13.29
N LYS A 207 -5.27 1.41 -12.71
CA LYS A 207 -6.56 1.83 -13.27
C LYS A 207 -6.71 3.34 -13.12
N LYS A 208 -7.17 4.02 -14.18
CA LYS A 208 -7.54 5.43 -14.10
C LYS A 208 -8.96 5.57 -13.54
N GLU A 209 -9.14 6.47 -12.59
CA GLU A 209 -10.45 6.83 -12.07
C GLU A 209 -10.47 8.24 -11.46
N LYS A 210 -11.68 8.77 -11.23
CA LYS A 210 -11.88 10.02 -10.49
C LYS A 210 -12.00 9.72 -9.01
N VAL A 211 -11.23 10.43 -8.21
CA VAL A 211 -11.12 10.23 -6.77
C VAL A 211 -11.41 11.55 -6.07
N LYS A 212 -12.21 11.50 -5.02
CA LYS A 212 -12.40 12.65 -4.13
C LYS A 212 -11.32 12.63 -3.06
N SER A 213 -10.70 13.79 -2.84
CA SER A 213 -9.81 14.04 -1.73
C SER A 213 -10.14 15.40 -1.10
N GLU A 214 -9.91 15.55 0.19
CA GLU A 214 -10.10 16.79 0.93
C GLU A 214 -9.17 17.90 0.39
N MET A 215 -7.94 17.55 0.03
CA MET A 215 -6.94 18.52 -0.46
C MET A 215 -7.19 18.97 -1.91
N TYR A 216 -7.60 18.07 -2.81
CA TYR A 216 -7.71 18.37 -4.25
C TYR A 216 -9.14 18.39 -4.79
N GLY A 217 -10.15 18.13 -3.96
CA GLY A 217 -11.51 17.89 -4.43
C GLY A 217 -11.57 16.62 -5.27
N GLU A 218 -12.37 16.64 -6.35
CA GLU A 218 -12.42 15.53 -7.31
C GLU A 218 -11.30 15.66 -8.36
N VAL A 219 -10.40 14.68 -8.40
CA VAL A 219 -9.22 14.69 -9.28
C VAL A 219 -9.09 13.37 -10.04
N ASP A 220 -8.55 13.44 -11.26
CA ASP A 220 -8.16 12.24 -12.00
C ASP A 220 -6.93 11.62 -11.31
N ALA A 221 -7.00 10.32 -11.01
CA ALA A 221 -5.94 9.56 -10.37
C ALA A 221 -5.72 8.21 -11.07
N VAL A 222 -4.54 7.64 -10.86
CA VAL A 222 -4.21 6.26 -11.21
C VAL A 222 -4.11 5.46 -9.91
N CYS A 223 -5.03 4.52 -9.74
CA CYS A 223 -5.03 3.55 -8.65
C CYS A 223 -4.08 2.41 -9.00
N LEU A 224 -3.13 2.12 -8.12
CA LEU A 224 -2.29 0.93 -8.15
C LEU A 224 -2.84 -0.06 -7.12
N GLU A 225 -3.48 -1.14 -7.58
CA GLU A 225 -4.18 -2.12 -6.73
C GLU A 225 -3.52 -3.50 -6.82
N SER A 226 -3.35 -4.16 -5.68
CA SER A 226 -3.00 -5.59 -5.64
C SER A 226 -3.84 -6.31 -4.60
N SER A 227 -4.29 -7.52 -4.96
CA SER A 227 -4.92 -8.46 -4.03
C SER A 227 -3.91 -9.55 -3.69
N THR A 228 -3.63 -9.77 -2.41
CA THR A 228 -2.66 -10.76 -1.95
C THR A 228 -3.10 -11.44 -0.66
N PRO A 229 -2.80 -12.74 -0.45
CA PRO A 229 -2.97 -13.39 0.84
C PRO A 229 -2.09 -12.73 1.91
N PHE A 230 -2.63 -12.42 3.09
CA PHE A 230 -1.87 -11.92 4.24
C PHE A 230 -1.66 -13.02 5.29
N SER A 231 -0.41 -13.43 5.49
CA SER A 231 -0.07 -14.59 6.35
C SER A 231 -0.37 -14.33 7.83
N THR A 232 -0.27 -13.07 8.28
CA THR A 232 -0.68 -12.64 9.63
C THR A 232 -2.15 -12.98 9.93
N PHE A 233 -2.99 -13.21 8.90
CA PHE A 233 -4.42 -13.50 9.02
C PHE A 233 -4.79 -14.89 8.46
N GLY A 234 -3.86 -15.85 8.47
CA GLY A 234 -4.11 -17.20 7.98
C GLY A 234 -4.32 -17.26 6.47
N ASP A 235 -3.52 -16.49 5.72
CA ASP A 235 -3.53 -16.41 4.25
C ASP A 235 -4.88 -16.00 3.64
N LYS A 236 -5.73 -15.33 4.42
CA LYS A 236 -6.90 -14.64 3.88
C LYS A 236 -6.47 -13.49 2.98
N GLU A 237 -7.20 -13.30 1.89
CA GLU A 237 -6.94 -12.21 0.95
C GLU A 237 -7.16 -10.85 1.59
N GLY A 238 -6.23 -9.94 1.34
CA GLY A 238 -6.41 -8.51 1.55
C GLY A 238 -6.05 -7.75 0.28
N ARG A 239 -6.39 -6.47 0.25
CA ARG A 239 -6.13 -5.59 -0.88
C ARG A 239 -5.35 -4.37 -0.44
N ILE A 240 -4.36 -4.00 -1.23
CA ILE A 240 -3.59 -2.77 -1.08
C ILE A 240 -3.91 -1.90 -2.28
N ARG A 241 -4.26 -0.64 -2.04
CA ARG A 241 -4.47 0.35 -3.10
C ARG A 241 -3.72 1.64 -2.78
N ILE A 242 -3.09 2.22 -3.77
CA ILE A 242 -2.47 3.54 -3.68
C ILE A 242 -2.92 4.37 -4.87
N TRP A 243 -3.47 5.54 -4.63
CA TRP A 243 -3.89 6.47 -5.68
C TRP A 243 -2.87 7.57 -5.85
N TYR A 244 -2.34 7.69 -7.06
CA TYR A 244 -1.47 8.78 -7.46
C TYR A 244 -2.25 9.74 -8.37
N THR A 245 -2.13 11.05 -8.18
CA THR A 245 -2.75 12.01 -9.11
C THR A 245 -2.25 11.77 -10.53
N ALA A 246 -3.15 11.87 -11.51
CA ALA A 246 -2.83 11.71 -12.93
C ALA A 246 -2.18 12.97 -13.53
N ASN A 247 -1.29 13.59 -12.77
CA ASN A 247 -0.48 14.73 -13.17
C ASN A 247 1.00 14.36 -13.05
N ARG A 248 1.87 15.27 -13.48
CA ARG A 248 3.31 15.02 -13.49
C ARG A 248 3.92 14.82 -12.10
N GLU A 249 3.33 15.36 -11.05
CA GLU A 249 3.84 15.22 -9.68
C GLU A 249 3.52 13.85 -9.07
N LYS A 250 2.53 13.12 -9.62
CA LYS A 250 2.09 11.80 -9.14
C LYS A 250 1.91 11.77 -7.62
N THR A 251 1.18 12.74 -7.07
CA THR A 251 0.99 12.86 -5.63
C THR A 251 0.18 11.66 -5.10
N PRO A 252 0.69 10.91 -4.11
CA PRO A 252 -0.01 9.79 -3.48
C PRO A 252 -1.10 10.32 -2.53
N ILE A 253 -2.33 10.46 -3.03
CA ILE A 253 -3.44 11.12 -2.33
C ILE A 253 -4.21 10.20 -1.38
N LEU A 254 -4.26 8.90 -1.68
CA LEU A 254 -4.92 7.89 -0.85
C LEU A 254 -4.07 6.63 -0.77
N ILE A 255 -4.04 6.00 0.41
CA ILE A 255 -3.48 4.68 0.65
C ILE A 255 -4.53 3.86 1.40
N GLU A 256 -4.92 2.73 0.84
CA GLU A 256 -5.92 1.85 1.44
C GLU A 256 -5.35 0.46 1.68
N LEU A 257 -5.67 -0.06 2.87
CA LEU A 257 -5.39 -1.43 3.28
C LEU A 257 -6.72 -2.08 3.69
N GLU A 258 -7.20 -2.96 2.83
CA GLU A 258 -8.35 -3.82 3.08
C GLU A 258 -7.85 -5.17 3.59
N LEU A 259 -7.86 -5.38 4.91
CA LEU A 259 -7.41 -6.61 5.53
C LEU A 259 -8.62 -7.42 6.02
N PRO A 260 -8.49 -8.75 6.18
CA PRO A 260 -9.57 -9.62 6.66
C PRO A 260 -10.18 -9.22 8.01
N ILE A 261 -9.43 -8.48 8.83
CA ILE A 261 -9.84 -8.02 10.17
C ILE A 261 -10.28 -6.56 10.20
N GLY A 262 -10.19 -5.85 9.08
CA GLY A 262 -10.54 -4.43 9.03
C GLY A 262 -10.01 -3.73 7.80
N HIS A 263 -10.66 -2.62 7.48
CA HIS A 263 -10.31 -1.73 6.37
C HIS A 263 -9.85 -0.40 6.94
N ILE A 264 -8.77 0.14 6.37
CA ILE A 264 -8.26 1.46 6.72
C ILE A 264 -7.85 2.21 5.46
N THR A 265 -8.31 3.45 5.37
CA THR A 265 -7.95 4.39 4.31
C THR A 265 -7.23 5.57 4.94
N PHE A 266 -6.00 5.82 4.50
CA PHE A 266 -5.22 7.00 4.80
C PHE A 266 -5.37 8.00 3.66
N GLU A 267 -5.82 9.19 3.99
CA GLU A 267 -6.01 10.30 3.06
C GLU A 267 -4.97 11.38 3.30
N LEU A 268 -4.38 11.89 2.21
CA LEU A 268 -3.36 12.94 2.26
C LEU A 268 -3.98 14.23 2.78
N GLU A 269 -3.42 14.74 3.87
CA GLU A 269 -3.81 16.00 4.50
C GLU A 269 -2.93 17.15 4.00
N SER A 270 -1.62 16.93 3.93
CA SER A 270 -0.67 17.95 3.48
C SER A 270 0.65 17.36 2.98
N MET A 271 1.41 18.20 2.29
CA MET A 271 2.76 17.91 1.82
C MET A 271 3.73 19.01 2.23
N GLU A 272 4.93 18.62 2.63
CA GLU A 272 6.00 19.55 3.00
C GLU A 272 7.27 19.22 2.22
N LYS A 273 8.07 20.26 1.92
CA LYS A 273 9.44 20.07 1.46
C LYS A 273 10.33 19.88 2.69
N SER A 274 11.17 18.86 2.66
CA SER A 274 12.20 18.62 3.68
C SER A 274 13.55 19.17 3.27
#